data_AF-A0AA37GIM8-F1
#
_entry.id   AF-A0AA37GIM8-F1
#
_cell.length_a   1.000
_cell.length_b   1.000
_cell.length_c   1.000
_cell.angle_alpha   90.00
_cell.angle_beta   90.00
_cell.angle_gamma   90.00
#
_symmetry.space_group_name_H-M   'P 1'
#
loop_
_entity.id
_entity.type
_entity.pdbx_description
1 polymer ?
#
loop_
_entity_poly.entity_id
_entity_poly.type
_entity_poly.pdbx_seq_one_letter_code
_entity_poly.pdbx_strand_id
1 'polypeptide(L)'
;MLSEDRKQTLQEWGFNCTCALCSSPDDVAVSDTYRTRLQEILAEMTDPAFMTPSLVAELAGELDDVVEREGLAAQAGEFYGIVARVYAHMGEAETGRRYAKMAVEKMIQFAGYDDERTVRARGLLGELGKVGGGGA
;
A
#
# COMPACT_ATOMS: atom_id res chain seq x y z
N MET A 1 7.28 6.53 5.89
CA MET A 1 7.72 7.85 6.37
C MET A 1 7.61 7.88 7.88
N LEU A 2 8.75 7.89 8.56
CA LEU A 2 8.84 7.93 10.02
C LEU A 2 8.59 9.35 10.55
N SER A 3 8.54 9.52 11.86
CA SER A 3 8.18 10.79 12.49
C SER A 3 9.14 11.94 12.16
N GLU A 4 10.44 11.66 12.12
CA GLU A 4 11.46 12.65 11.74
C GLU A 4 11.31 13.07 10.28
N ASP A 5 11.13 12.12 9.36
CA ASP A 5 10.85 12.43 7.95
C ASP A 5 9.59 13.30 7.81
N ARG A 6 8.51 12.95 8.53
CA ARG A 6 7.25 13.72 8.50
C ARG A 6 7.48 15.16 8.95
N LYS A 7 8.21 15.36 10.06
CA LYS A 7 8.51 16.70 10.58
C LYS A 7 9.33 17.50 9.57
N GLN A 8 10.34 16.87 8.97
CA GLN A 8 11.17 17.51 7.95
C GLN A 8 10.35 17.93 6.73
N THR A 9 9.48 17.05 6.20
CA THR A 9 8.60 17.40 5.07
C THR A 9 7.66 18.55 5.42
N LEU A 10 7.08 18.60 6.62
CA LEU A 10 6.19 19.69 7.02
C LEU A 10 6.93 21.01 7.25
N GLN A 11 8.20 20.97 7.63
CA GLN A 11 9.04 22.18 7.72
C GLN A 11 9.24 22.85 6.37
N GLU A 12 9.23 22.11 5.26
CA GLU A 12 9.25 22.69 3.90
C GLU A 12 8.03 23.59 3.64
N TRP A 13 6.92 23.34 4.33
CA TRP A 13 5.70 24.14 4.28
C TRP A 13 5.68 25.27 5.33
N GLY A 14 6.78 25.43 6.08
CA GLY A 14 6.97 26.53 7.03
C GLY A 14 6.28 26.35 8.38
N PHE A 15 5.89 25.12 8.78
CA PHE A 15 5.32 24.89 10.11
C PHE A 15 5.87 23.64 10.80
N ASN A 16 5.89 23.69 12.13
CA ASN A 16 6.21 22.54 12.99
C ASN A 16 4.91 21.90 13.48
N CYS A 17 4.75 20.59 13.25
CA CYS A 17 3.55 19.88 13.68
C CYS A 17 3.50 19.72 15.21
N THR A 18 2.36 20.04 15.79
CA THR A 18 2.08 19.99 17.24
C THR A 18 0.78 19.21 17.53
N CYS A 19 0.39 18.30 16.63
CA CYS A 19 -0.76 17.42 16.88
C CYS A 19 -0.48 16.47 18.04
N ALA A 20 -1.54 15.86 18.59
CA ALA A 20 -1.44 14.96 19.74
C ALA A 20 -0.36 13.87 19.57
N LEU A 21 -0.27 13.27 18.37
CA LEU A 21 0.76 12.29 18.03
C LEU A 21 2.17 12.91 18.11
N CYS A 22 2.44 14.00 17.39
CA CYS A 22 3.77 14.61 17.35
C CYS A 22 4.21 15.22 18.69
N SER A 23 3.27 15.49 19.59
CA SER A 23 3.53 16.03 20.93
C SER A 23 3.74 14.95 22.01
N SER A 24 3.63 13.67 21.66
CA SER A 24 3.77 12.54 22.59
C SER A 24 4.91 11.61 22.15
N PRO A 25 6.07 11.60 22.84
CA PRO A 25 7.21 10.75 22.46
C PRO A 25 6.88 9.26 22.42
N ASP A 26 6.05 8.78 23.35
CA ASP A 26 5.65 7.38 23.42
C ASP A 26 4.77 6.99 22.22
N ASP A 27 3.79 7.84 21.88
CA ASP A 27 2.93 7.58 20.71
C ASP A 27 3.70 7.69 19.39
N VAL A 28 4.71 8.58 19.33
CA VAL A 28 5.65 8.65 18.19
C VAL A 28 6.39 7.34 18.01
N ALA A 29 6.97 6.79 19.09
CA ALA A 29 7.72 5.54 19.02
C ALA A 29 6.84 4.36 18.59
N VAL A 30 5.60 4.32 19.05
CA VAL A 30 4.61 3.32 18.64
C VAL A 30 4.24 3.46 17.17
N SER A 31 3.93 4.68 16.69
CA SER A 31 3.61 4.92 15.28
C SER A 31 4.80 4.57 14.38
N ASP A 32 6.01 4.99 14.73
CA ASP A 32 7.20 4.67 13.96
C ASP A 32 7.46 3.16 13.91
N THR A 33 7.19 2.42 14.99
CA THR A 33 7.24 0.94 14.99
C THR A 33 6.31 0.35 13.92
N TYR A 34 5.05 0.79 13.87
CA TYR A 34 4.10 0.31 12.86
C TYR A 34 4.53 0.70 11.45
N ARG A 35 5.07 1.90 11.26
CA ARG A 35 5.51 2.38 9.94
C ARG A 35 6.77 1.69 9.44
N THR A 36 7.69 1.35 10.34
CA THR A 36 8.82 0.48 10.04
C THR A 36 8.34 -0.90 9.65
N ARG A 37 7.39 -1.49 10.40
CA ARG A 37 6.82 -2.79 10.05
C ARG A 37 6.14 -2.77 8.68
N LEU A 38 5.42 -1.72 8.32
CA LEU A 38 4.85 -1.56 6.97
C LEU A 38 5.91 -1.59 5.87
N GLN A 39 7.07 -0.95 6.11
CA GLN A 39 8.19 -0.97 5.15
C GLN A 39 8.78 -2.38 5.01
N GLU A 40 8.92 -3.10 6.12
CA GLU A 40 9.39 -4.49 6.13
C GLU A 40 8.41 -5.41 5.40
N ILE A 41 7.11 -5.30 5.67
CA ILE A 41 6.05 -6.06 4.99
C ILE A 41 6.14 -5.88 3.47
N LEU A 42 6.28 -4.64 3.00
CA LEU A 42 6.41 -4.35 1.57
C LEU A 42 7.71 -4.91 0.97
N ALA A 43 8.82 -4.86 1.71
CA ALA A 43 10.09 -5.43 1.26
C ALA A 43 10.00 -6.97 1.19
N GLU A 44 9.47 -7.60 2.23
CA GLU A 44 9.35 -9.06 2.33
C GLU A 44 8.41 -9.63 1.26
N MET A 45 7.25 -9.01 1.02
CA MET A 45 6.32 -9.49 -0.01
C MET A 45 6.83 -9.32 -1.44
N THR A 46 7.76 -8.38 -1.67
CA THR A 46 8.32 -8.11 -3.00
C THR A 46 9.67 -8.80 -3.23
N ASP A 47 10.19 -9.52 -2.25
CA ASP A 47 11.41 -10.32 -2.38
C ASP A 47 11.13 -11.65 -3.09
N PRO A 48 11.68 -11.88 -4.31
CA PRO A 48 11.48 -13.13 -5.05
C PRO A 48 11.93 -14.39 -4.31
N ALA A 49 12.81 -14.27 -3.31
CA ALA A 49 13.28 -15.41 -2.52
C ALA A 49 12.20 -15.99 -1.60
N PHE A 50 11.20 -15.19 -1.21
CA PHE A 50 10.20 -15.57 -0.20
C PHE A 50 8.76 -15.57 -0.73
N MET A 51 8.53 -15.11 -1.96
CA MET A 51 7.20 -15.03 -2.58
C MET A 51 6.49 -16.39 -2.66
N THR A 52 5.60 -16.65 -1.70
CA THR A 52 4.61 -17.73 -1.75
C THR A 52 3.20 -17.16 -1.57
N PRO A 53 2.15 -17.75 -2.19
CA PRO A 53 0.79 -17.23 -2.06
C PRO A 53 0.30 -17.12 -0.60
N SER A 54 0.71 -18.05 0.27
CA SER A 54 0.38 -18.05 1.70
C SER A 54 1.05 -16.91 2.46
N LEU A 55 2.36 -16.72 2.26
CA LEU A 55 3.08 -15.63 2.94
C LEU A 55 2.55 -14.27 2.48
N VAL A 56 2.34 -14.08 1.18
CA VAL A 56 1.80 -12.82 0.65
C VAL A 56 0.39 -12.55 1.18
N ALA A 57 -0.43 -13.58 1.39
CA ALA A 57 -1.76 -13.41 1.98
C ALA A 57 -1.69 -12.98 3.45
N GLU A 58 -0.78 -13.57 4.23
CA GLU A 58 -0.52 -13.18 5.62
C GLU A 58 -0.03 -11.73 5.71
N LEU A 59 0.99 -11.39 4.93
CA LEU A 59 1.57 -10.04 4.87
C LEU A 59 0.57 -9.00 4.37
N ALA A 60 -0.32 -9.34 3.44
CA ALA A 60 -1.37 -8.44 2.98
C ALA A 60 -2.42 -8.17 4.07
N GLY A 61 -2.74 -9.16 4.91
CA GLY A 61 -3.60 -8.97 6.07
C GLY A 61 -2.97 -8.05 7.11
N GLU A 62 -1.70 -8.28 7.44
CA GLU A 62 -0.96 -7.41 8.36
C GLU A 62 -0.82 -5.97 7.80
N LEU A 63 -0.64 -5.83 6.49
CA LEU A 63 -0.64 -4.54 5.81
C LEU A 63 -1.95 -3.80 6.04
N ASP A 64 -3.11 -4.45 5.89
CA ASP A 64 -4.42 -3.85 6.13
C ASP A 64 -4.56 -3.37 7.58
N ASP A 65 -4.15 -4.19 8.56
CA ASP A 65 -4.18 -3.84 9.99
C ASP A 65 -3.34 -2.59 10.29
N VAL A 66 -2.13 -2.50 9.70
CA VAL A 66 -1.26 -1.33 9.87
C VAL A 66 -1.84 -0.10 9.17
N VAL A 67 -2.39 -0.26 7.96
CA VAL A 67 -3.04 0.82 7.21
C VAL A 67 -4.21 1.43 7.98
N GLU A 68 -5.04 0.59 8.60
CA GLU A 68 -6.16 1.04 9.44
C GLU A 68 -5.64 1.79 10.67
N ARG A 69 -4.69 1.20 11.41
CA ARG A 69 -4.16 1.76 12.66
C ARG A 69 -3.45 3.09 12.46
N GLU A 70 -2.68 3.23 11.38
CA GLU A 70 -1.92 4.44 11.07
C GLU A 70 -2.71 5.47 10.24
N GLY A 71 -3.98 5.18 9.92
CA GLY A 71 -4.84 6.08 9.16
C GLY A 71 -4.36 6.31 7.72
N LEU A 72 -3.77 5.30 7.08
CA LEU A 72 -3.13 5.39 5.75
C LEU A 72 -4.09 5.05 4.60
N ALA A 73 -5.39 5.31 4.77
CA ALA A 73 -6.42 4.94 3.80
C ALA A 73 -6.18 5.56 2.41
N ALA A 74 -5.58 6.75 2.34
CA ALA A 74 -5.25 7.42 1.08
C ALA A 74 -4.12 6.72 0.30
N GLN A 75 -3.21 6.05 1.01
CA GLN A 75 -2.10 5.29 0.44
C GLN A 75 -2.47 3.84 0.13
N ALA A 76 -3.60 3.34 0.67
CA ALA A 76 -4.05 1.96 0.47
C ALA A 76 -4.12 1.56 -1.01
N GLY A 77 -4.50 2.48 -1.89
CA GLY A 77 -4.53 2.23 -3.34
C GLY A 77 -3.16 1.85 -3.92
N GLU A 78 -2.08 2.47 -3.43
CA GLU A 78 -0.72 2.17 -3.89
C GLU A 78 -0.29 0.79 -3.38
N PHE A 79 -0.57 0.49 -2.12
CA PHE A 79 -0.26 -0.81 -1.50
C PHE A 79 -0.99 -1.97 -2.19
N TYR A 80 -2.30 -1.85 -2.44
CA TYR A 80 -3.03 -2.88 -3.18
C TYR A 80 -2.51 -3.04 -4.61
N GLY A 81 -2.01 -1.97 -5.24
CA GLY A 81 -1.34 -2.05 -6.53
C GLY A 81 -0.03 -2.85 -6.50
N ILE A 82 0.70 -2.82 -5.38
CA ILE A 82 1.90 -3.64 -5.15
C ILE A 82 1.48 -5.10 -4.98
N VAL A 83 0.55 -5.39 -4.06
CA VAL A 83 0.05 -6.75 -3.79
C VAL A 83 -0.50 -7.40 -5.06
N ALA A 84 -1.23 -6.64 -5.88
CA ALA A 84 -1.73 -7.10 -7.17
C ALA A 84 -0.62 -7.59 -8.12
N ARG A 85 0.49 -6.85 -8.20
CA ARG A 85 1.65 -7.23 -9.02
C ARG A 85 2.35 -8.46 -8.47
N VAL A 86 2.51 -8.55 -7.15
CA VAL A 86 3.13 -9.72 -6.50
C VAL A 86 2.34 -10.99 -6.84
N TYR A 87 1.01 -10.98 -6.68
CA TYR A 87 0.19 -12.12 -7.08
C TYR A 87 0.28 -12.42 -8.58
N ALA A 88 0.29 -11.40 -9.43
CA ALA A 88 0.47 -11.60 -10.87
C ALA A 88 1.82 -12.26 -11.21
N HIS A 89 2.91 -11.87 -10.55
CA HIS A 89 4.22 -12.48 -10.71
C HIS A 89 4.27 -13.95 -10.27
N MET A 90 3.48 -14.32 -9.27
CA MET A 90 3.32 -15.72 -8.83
C MET A 90 2.38 -16.54 -9.73
N GLY A 91 1.79 -15.95 -10.78
CA GLY A 91 0.79 -16.61 -11.63
C GLY A 91 -0.63 -16.64 -11.06
N GLU A 92 -0.85 -16.02 -9.90
CA GLU A 92 -2.13 -15.95 -9.20
C GLU A 92 -3.01 -14.80 -9.75
N ALA A 93 -3.31 -14.86 -11.05
CA ALA A 93 -3.91 -13.75 -11.80
C ALA A 93 -5.26 -13.28 -11.23
N GLU A 94 -6.14 -14.20 -10.80
CA GLU A 94 -7.44 -13.83 -10.23
C GLU A 94 -7.30 -13.11 -8.89
N THR A 95 -6.36 -13.53 -8.05
CA THR A 95 -6.06 -12.84 -6.78
C THR A 95 -5.44 -11.48 -7.06
N GLY A 96 -4.48 -11.40 -7.98
CA GLY A 96 -3.90 -10.12 -8.40
C GLY A 96 -4.96 -9.15 -8.93
N ARG A 97 -5.92 -9.64 -9.73
CA ARG A 97 -7.02 -8.86 -10.27
C ARG A 97 -7.94 -8.31 -9.17
N ARG A 98 -8.23 -9.09 -8.12
CA ARG A 98 -9.01 -8.62 -6.97
C ARG A 98 -8.34 -7.43 -6.28
N TYR A 99 -7.04 -7.54 -5.99
CA TYR A 99 -6.28 -6.43 -5.40
C TYR A 99 -6.16 -5.23 -6.35
N ALA A 100 -5.99 -5.45 -7.66
CA ALA A 100 -5.96 -4.37 -8.63
C ALA A 100 -7.29 -3.59 -8.68
N LYS A 101 -8.43 -4.28 -8.49
CA LYS A 101 -9.73 -3.62 -8.38
C LYS A 101 -9.82 -2.75 -7.12
N MET A 102 -9.39 -3.28 -5.97
CA MET A 102 -9.32 -2.51 -4.72
C MET A 102 -8.41 -1.29 -4.84
N ALA A 103 -7.27 -1.44 -5.54
CA ALA A 103 -6.36 -0.34 -5.84
C ALA A 103 -7.06 0.79 -6.61
N VAL A 104 -7.80 0.44 -7.68
CA VAL A 104 -8.58 1.41 -8.47
C VAL A 104 -9.63 2.11 -7.62
N GLU A 105 -10.38 1.36 -6.81
CA GLU A 105 -11.43 1.92 -5.94
C GLU A 105 -10.86 2.97 -4.97
N LYS A 106 -9.75 2.63 -4.29
CA LYS A 106 -9.08 3.57 -3.37
C LYS A 106 -8.46 4.76 -4.09
N MET A 107 -7.86 4.55 -5.27
CA MET A 107 -7.30 5.64 -6.07
C MET A 107 -8.39 6.62 -6.53
N ILE A 108 -9.52 6.13 -7.02
CA ILE A 108 -10.66 7.00 -7.37
C ILE A 108 -11.13 7.77 -6.13
N GLN A 109 -11.24 7.10 -4.98
CA GLN A 109 -11.72 7.72 -3.74
C GLN A 109 -10.83 8.86 -3.25
N PHE A 110 -9.50 8.69 -3.27
CA PHE A 110 -8.57 9.63 -2.61
C PHE A 110 -7.78 10.52 -3.58
N ALA A 111 -7.50 10.06 -4.79
CA ALA A 111 -6.75 10.80 -5.80
C ALA A 111 -7.68 11.44 -6.85
N GLY A 112 -8.83 10.82 -7.13
CA GLY A 112 -9.79 11.27 -8.14
C GLY A 112 -9.71 10.46 -9.43
N TYR A 113 -10.77 10.53 -10.24
CA TYR A 113 -10.95 9.66 -11.41
C TYR A 113 -9.90 9.88 -12.52
N ASP A 114 -9.47 11.13 -12.73
CA ASP A 114 -8.53 11.52 -13.79
C ASP A 114 -7.07 11.64 -13.31
N ASP A 115 -6.79 11.37 -12.04
CA ASP A 115 -5.42 11.37 -11.51
C ASP A 115 -4.58 10.29 -12.19
N GLU A 116 -3.32 10.60 -12.50
CA GLU A 116 -2.39 9.68 -13.18
C GLU A 116 -2.20 8.36 -12.41
N ARG A 117 -2.28 8.38 -11.09
CA ARG A 117 -2.20 7.17 -10.25
C ARG A 117 -3.43 6.29 -10.45
N THR A 118 -4.61 6.90 -10.56
CA THR A 118 -5.87 6.20 -10.90
C THR A 118 -5.81 5.61 -12.30
N VAL A 119 -5.31 6.37 -13.28
CA VAL A 119 -5.09 5.88 -14.65
C VAL A 119 -4.17 4.66 -14.65
N ARG A 120 -3.04 4.72 -13.92
CA ARG A 120 -2.09 3.60 -13.78
C ARG A 120 -2.73 2.37 -13.11
N ALA A 121 -3.50 2.55 -12.05
CA ALA A 121 -4.20 1.46 -11.37
C ALA A 121 -5.22 0.77 -12.30
N ARG A 122 -5.95 1.54 -13.12
CA ARG A 122 -6.87 0.97 -14.13
C ARG A 122 -6.11 0.22 -15.23
N GLY A 123 -4.95 0.71 -15.63
CA GLY A 123 -4.04 0.02 -16.55
C GLY A 123 -3.66 -1.37 -16.04
N LEU A 124 -3.18 -1.45 -14.79
CA LEU A 124 -2.84 -2.72 -14.13
C LEU A 124 -4.05 -3.66 -14.10
N LEU A 125 -5.24 -3.19 -13.70
CA LEU A 125 -6.45 -4.01 -13.69
C LEU A 125 -6.80 -4.55 -15.09
N GLY A 126 -6.65 -3.72 -16.12
CA GLY A 126 -6.87 -4.10 -17.52
C GLY A 126 -5.88 -5.14 -18.03
N GLU A 127 -4.60 -5.06 -17.63
CA GLU A 127 -3.58 -6.05 -17.96
C GLU A 127 -3.91 -7.41 -17.34
N LEU A 128 -4.22 -7.44 -16.04
CA LEU A 128 -4.54 -8.68 -15.33
C LEU A 128 -5.86 -9.31 -15.83
N GLY A 129 -6.80 -8.50 -16.31
CA GLY A 129 -8.03 -8.98 -16.95
C GLY A 129 -7.81 -9.70 -18.28
N LYS A 130 -6.73 -9.38 -19.02
CA LYS A 130 -6.39 -10.08 -20.28
C LYS A 130 -5.73 -11.43 -20.02
N VAL A 131 -4.96 -11.54 -18.94
CA VAL A 131 -4.22 -12.77 -18.57
C VAL A 131 -5.17 -13.89 -18.15
N GLY A 132 -6.27 -13.58 -17.47
CA GLY A 132 -7.29 -14.57 -17.07
C GLY A 132 -8.19 -15.10 -18.20
N GLY A 133 -8.19 -14.45 -19.38
CA GLY A 133 -9.06 -14.79 -20.51
C GLY A 133 -8.47 -15.79 -21.53
N GLY A 134 -7.24 -16.24 -21.34
CA GLY A 134 -6.51 -17.10 -22.29
C GLY A 134 -6.62 -18.61 -22.04
N GLY A 135 -7.41 -19.04 -21.05
CA GLY A 135 -7.64 -20.45 -20.74
C GLY A 135 -9.08 -20.87 -21.04
N ALA A 136 -9.39 -21.11 -22.31
CA ALA A 136 -10.59 -21.82 -22.76
C ALA A 136 -10.24 -22.71 -23.95
#